data_AF-A0A178L9L8-F1
#
_entry.id   AF-A0A178L9L8-F1
#
_cell.length_a   1.000
_cell.length_b   1.000
_cell.length_c   1.000
_cell.angle_alpha   90.00
_cell.angle_beta   90.00
_cell.angle_gamma   90.00
#
_symmetry.space_group_name_H-M   'P 1'
#
loop_
_entity.id
_entity.type
_entity.pdbx_description
1 polymer ?
#
loop_
_entity_poly.entity_id
_entity_poly.type
_entity_poly.pdbx_seq_one_letter_code
_entity_poly.pdbx_strand_id
1 'polypeptide(L)'
;MGTSKVVSSFRGSLHSSGEQCMLVMTLGIAGQIEHRSLILIDEPEISLHPAWQEQFIKTLTTVFSQYKECHFIIATHSPQIVSRLSAENCFITVIDENKLHRSNDYLEKSADYQLAELFDAPGIMNEYITRLAFSLLTKIRSEKTISDQIKAEMRKLQTMQRKLEAADPNFELINTVVDVCQYYATDK
;
A
#
# COMPACT_ATOMS: atom_id res chain seq x y z
N MET A 1 17.86 -11.77 -58.84
CA MET A 1 17.97 -10.76 -57.77
C MET A 1 17.22 -11.27 -56.56
N GLY A 2 17.95 -11.82 -55.58
CA GLY A 2 17.36 -12.35 -54.34
C GLY A 2 17.21 -11.26 -53.30
N THR A 3 16.01 -11.09 -52.77
CA THR A 3 15.73 -10.22 -51.62
C THR A 3 16.16 -10.93 -50.34
N SER A 4 17.26 -10.50 -49.75
CA SER A 4 17.70 -10.95 -48.43
C SER A 4 16.73 -10.44 -47.36
N LYS A 5 15.95 -11.35 -46.76
CA LYS A 5 15.21 -11.08 -45.53
C LYS A 5 16.23 -10.94 -44.40
N VAL A 6 16.40 -9.73 -43.89
CA VAL A 6 17.05 -9.50 -42.60
C VAL A 6 16.10 -10.02 -41.53
N VAL A 7 16.28 -11.28 -41.11
CA VAL A 7 15.78 -11.73 -39.82
C VAL A 7 16.75 -11.14 -38.80
N SER A 8 16.43 -9.98 -38.24
CA SER A 8 17.16 -9.43 -37.12
C SER A 8 16.96 -10.35 -35.91
N SER A 9 17.99 -11.14 -35.62
CA SER A 9 18.13 -11.93 -34.41
C SER A 9 17.86 -11.07 -33.17
N PHE A 10 16.80 -11.40 -32.42
CA PHE A 10 16.53 -10.84 -31.10
C PHE A 10 17.63 -11.36 -30.15
N ARG A 11 18.71 -10.57 -30.02
CA ARG A 11 19.83 -10.88 -29.16
C ARG A 11 19.43 -10.53 -27.72
N GLY A 12 19.01 -11.55 -26.97
CA GLY A 12 18.53 -11.45 -25.60
C GLY A 12 19.65 -11.08 -24.62
N SER A 13 19.71 -9.80 -24.26
CA SER A 13 20.15 -9.30 -22.95
C SER A 13 19.85 -7.80 -22.94
N LEU A 14 18.78 -7.32 -22.29
CA LEU A 14 18.57 -5.88 -21.98
C LEU A 14 17.27 -5.56 -21.21
N HIS A 15 16.64 -6.52 -20.54
CA HIS A 15 15.46 -6.24 -19.70
C HIS A 15 15.65 -6.93 -18.35
N SER A 16 15.39 -6.21 -17.26
CA SER A 16 15.50 -6.78 -15.90
C SER A 16 14.46 -7.89 -15.71
N SER A 17 14.73 -8.86 -14.84
CA SER A 17 13.85 -10.03 -14.64
C SER A 17 12.40 -9.64 -14.34
N GLY A 18 12.17 -8.55 -13.62
CA GLY A 18 10.81 -8.06 -13.35
C GLY A 18 10.10 -7.47 -14.58
N GLU A 19 10.84 -6.91 -15.53
CA GLU A 19 10.30 -6.34 -16.78
C GLU A 19 9.78 -7.47 -17.66
N GLN A 20 10.55 -8.57 -17.71
CA GLN A 20 10.14 -9.80 -18.37
C GLN A 20 8.89 -10.39 -17.71
N CYS A 21 8.84 -10.41 -16.36
CA CYS A 21 7.68 -10.90 -15.63
C CYS A 21 6.42 -10.08 -15.94
N MET A 22 6.54 -8.75 -15.92
CA MET A 22 5.46 -7.82 -16.28
C MET A 22 4.98 -8.06 -17.72
N LEU A 23 5.91 -8.23 -18.66
CA LEU A 23 5.60 -8.44 -20.07
C LEU A 23 4.89 -9.79 -20.29
N VAL A 24 5.36 -10.87 -19.67
CA VAL A 24 4.73 -12.18 -19.75
C VAL A 24 3.31 -12.15 -19.17
N MET A 25 3.12 -11.53 -18.01
CA MET A 25 1.80 -11.37 -17.39
C MET A 25 0.86 -10.57 -18.29
N THR A 26 1.34 -9.44 -18.81
CA THR A 26 0.56 -8.57 -19.71
C THR A 26 0.18 -9.30 -21.00
N LEU A 27 1.10 -10.04 -21.62
CA LEU A 27 0.82 -10.84 -22.82
C LEU A 27 -0.15 -11.99 -22.54
N GLY A 28 -0.04 -12.63 -21.37
CA GLY A 28 -0.96 -13.69 -20.94
C GLY A 28 -2.39 -13.18 -20.82
N ILE A 29 -2.58 -12.01 -20.19
CA ILE A 29 -3.89 -11.36 -20.10
C ILE A 29 -4.34 -10.92 -21.50
N ALA A 30 -3.49 -10.24 -22.28
CA ALA A 30 -3.83 -9.73 -23.61
C ALA A 30 -4.24 -10.81 -24.61
N GLY A 31 -3.72 -12.03 -24.46
CA GLY A 31 -4.07 -13.15 -25.33
C GLY A 31 -5.45 -13.74 -25.08
N GLN A 32 -6.10 -13.42 -23.95
CA GLN A 32 -7.36 -14.05 -23.53
C GLN A 32 -8.45 -13.05 -23.08
N ILE A 33 -8.08 -11.79 -22.83
CA ILE A 33 -9.03 -10.78 -22.33
C ILE A 33 -10.05 -10.41 -23.41
N GLU A 34 -11.31 -10.33 -23.00
CA GLU A 34 -12.45 -9.88 -23.79
C GLU A 34 -13.24 -8.85 -22.98
N HIS A 35 -14.30 -8.28 -23.57
CA HIS A 35 -15.24 -7.48 -22.78
C HIS A 35 -15.89 -8.35 -21.70
N ARG A 36 -16.17 -7.76 -20.53
CA ARG A 36 -16.80 -8.45 -19.38
C ARG A 36 -15.95 -9.57 -18.78
N SER A 37 -14.64 -9.56 -18.96
CA SER A 37 -13.73 -10.51 -18.33
C SER A 37 -13.51 -10.24 -16.84
N LEU A 38 -13.35 -11.31 -16.06
CA LEU A 38 -12.82 -11.28 -14.70
C LEU A 38 -11.35 -11.72 -14.74
N ILE A 39 -10.45 -10.84 -14.31
CA ILE A 39 -9.01 -11.09 -14.25
C ILE A 39 -8.63 -11.18 -12.78
N LEU A 40 -8.04 -12.32 -12.40
CA LEU A 40 -7.54 -12.57 -11.05
C LEU A 40 -6.01 -12.59 -11.13
N ILE A 41 -5.34 -11.79 -10.31
CA ILE A 41 -3.89 -11.72 -10.24
C ILE A 41 -3.47 -11.92 -8.78
N ASP A 42 -2.59 -12.87 -8.57
CA ASP A 42 -2.07 -13.20 -7.25
C ASP A 42 -0.58 -12.82 -7.17
N GLU A 43 -0.20 -12.17 -6.08
CA GLU A 43 1.16 -11.70 -5.76
C GLU A 43 1.93 -11.10 -6.96
N PRO A 44 1.37 -10.10 -7.68
CA PRO A 44 2.04 -9.51 -8.85
C PRO A 44 3.38 -8.87 -8.55
N GLU A 45 3.66 -8.54 -7.28
CA GLU A 45 4.93 -8.00 -6.81
C GLU A 45 6.11 -8.97 -6.90
N ILE A 46 5.87 -10.28 -7.07
CA ILE A 46 6.95 -11.26 -7.15
C ILE A 46 7.88 -10.90 -8.31
N SER A 47 9.17 -10.74 -8.01
CA SER A 47 10.22 -10.34 -8.96
C SER A 47 10.12 -8.92 -9.52
N LEU A 48 9.15 -8.10 -9.10
CA LEU A 48 9.06 -6.70 -9.52
C LEU A 48 9.91 -5.79 -8.64
N HIS A 49 10.67 -4.90 -9.29
CA HIS A 49 11.32 -3.79 -8.60
C HIS A 49 10.25 -2.87 -7.97
N PRO A 50 10.47 -2.29 -6.77
CA PRO A 50 9.49 -1.41 -6.11
C PRO A 50 8.92 -0.30 -7.01
N ALA A 51 9.78 0.32 -7.82
CA ALA A 51 9.36 1.35 -8.77
C ALA A 51 8.32 0.87 -9.81
N TRP A 52 8.31 -0.43 -10.15
CA TRP A 52 7.32 -1.01 -11.05
C TRP A 52 6.06 -1.47 -10.32
N GLN A 53 6.18 -1.86 -9.05
CA GLN A 53 5.03 -2.13 -8.20
C GLN A 53 4.16 -0.86 -8.08
N GLU A 54 4.77 0.31 -7.89
CA GLU A 54 4.11 1.62 -7.91
C GLU A 54 3.38 1.93 -9.23
N GLN A 55 3.85 1.38 -10.36
CA GLN A 55 3.27 1.65 -11.68
C GLN A 55 2.29 0.56 -12.15
N PHE A 56 2.23 -0.57 -11.44
CA PHE A 56 1.57 -1.79 -11.90
C PHE A 56 0.12 -1.56 -12.32
N ILE A 57 -0.67 -0.97 -11.44
CA ILE A 57 -2.11 -0.77 -11.62
C ILE A 57 -2.39 0.25 -12.73
N LYS A 58 -1.59 1.31 -12.79
CA LYS A 58 -1.66 2.31 -13.86
C LYS A 58 -1.35 1.68 -15.22
N THR A 59 -0.33 0.83 -15.29
CA THR A 59 0.05 0.10 -16.51
C THR A 59 -1.08 -0.83 -16.95
N LEU A 60 -1.61 -1.67 -16.06
CA LEU A 60 -2.74 -2.56 -16.39
C LEU A 60 -3.96 -1.77 -16.89
N THR A 61 -4.34 -0.72 -16.17
CA THR A 61 -5.49 0.14 -16.54
C THR A 61 -5.28 0.76 -17.92
N THR A 62 -4.07 1.21 -18.22
CA THR A 62 -3.74 1.84 -19.51
C THR A 62 -3.78 0.83 -20.65
N VAL A 63 -3.10 -0.31 -20.49
CA VAL A 63 -2.98 -1.36 -21.51
C VAL A 63 -4.35 -1.98 -21.85
N PHE A 64 -5.21 -2.17 -20.87
CA PHE A 64 -6.51 -2.81 -21.05
C PHE A 64 -7.70 -1.84 -21.12
N SER A 65 -7.45 -0.53 -21.23
CA SER A 65 -8.48 0.52 -21.26
C SER A 65 -9.54 0.38 -22.38
N GLN A 66 -9.22 -0.32 -23.47
CA GLN A 66 -10.15 -0.58 -24.57
C GLN A 66 -11.21 -1.65 -24.24
N TYR A 67 -10.97 -2.49 -23.23
CA TYR A 67 -11.90 -3.55 -22.83
C TYR A 67 -12.90 -3.01 -21.81
N LYS A 68 -14.19 -3.19 -22.10
CA LYS A 68 -15.28 -2.68 -21.27
C LYS A 68 -15.73 -3.71 -20.25
N GLU A 69 -16.19 -3.21 -19.10
CA GLU A 69 -16.81 -4.02 -18.04
C GLU A 69 -15.89 -5.13 -17.49
N CYS A 70 -14.58 -4.96 -17.61
CA CYS A 70 -13.61 -5.89 -17.04
C CYS A 70 -13.40 -5.61 -15.54
N HIS A 71 -13.29 -6.67 -14.76
CA HIS A 71 -12.96 -6.58 -13.34
C HIS A 71 -11.57 -7.18 -13.09
N PHE A 72 -10.70 -6.41 -12.46
CA PHE A 72 -9.39 -6.88 -12.00
C PHE A 72 -9.47 -7.05 -10.48
N ILE A 73 -9.22 -8.26 -9.98
CA ILE A 73 -9.07 -8.56 -8.56
C ILE A 73 -7.62 -8.96 -8.34
N ILE A 74 -6.95 -8.25 -7.44
CA ILE A 74 -5.52 -8.38 -7.22
C ILE A 74 -5.30 -8.66 -5.74
N ALA A 75 -4.72 -9.82 -5.43
CA ALA A 75 -4.21 -10.14 -4.10
C ALA A 75 -2.73 -9.72 -4.04
N THR A 76 -2.36 -8.97 -3.00
CA THR A 76 -1.00 -8.46 -2.86
C THR A 76 -0.65 -8.26 -1.38
N HIS A 77 0.60 -8.51 -1.05
CA HIS A 77 1.25 -8.17 0.21
C HIS A 77 2.13 -6.91 0.08
N SER A 78 2.16 -6.28 -1.10
CA SER A 78 3.00 -5.12 -1.35
C SER A 78 2.32 -3.78 -1.03
N PRO A 79 2.83 -3.01 -0.04
CA PRO A 79 2.39 -1.63 0.16
C PRO A 79 2.81 -0.71 -1.00
N GLN A 80 3.73 -1.12 -1.87
CA GLN A 80 4.12 -0.27 -3.00
C GLN A 80 3.03 -0.24 -4.07
N ILE A 81 2.35 -1.37 -4.31
CA ILE A 81 1.21 -1.45 -5.24
C ILE A 81 0.05 -0.57 -4.74
N VAL A 82 -0.22 -0.62 -3.44
CA VAL A 82 -1.34 0.12 -2.83
C VAL A 82 -1.07 1.64 -2.76
N SER A 83 0.19 2.06 -2.62
CA SER A 83 0.58 3.48 -2.49
C SER A 83 0.15 4.41 -3.63
N ARG A 84 0.04 3.87 -4.85
CA ARG A 84 -0.20 4.63 -6.09
C ARG A 84 -1.55 4.29 -6.76
N LEU A 85 -2.48 3.72 -6.01
CA LEU A 85 -3.82 3.39 -6.50
C LEU A 85 -4.62 4.67 -6.79
N SER A 86 -4.51 5.15 -8.03
CA SER A 86 -5.09 6.41 -8.50
C SER A 86 -6.24 6.22 -9.50
N ALA A 87 -6.71 4.99 -9.71
CA ALA A 87 -7.76 4.69 -10.67
C ALA A 87 -9.15 4.97 -10.10
N GLU A 88 -10.00 5.62 -10.90
CA GLU A 88 -11.44 5.69 -10.64
C GLU A 88 -12.01 4.27 -10.56
N ASN A 89 -12.86 3.99 -9.57
CA ASN A 89 -13.39 2.65 -9.26
C ASN A 89 -12.37 1.63 -8.74
N CYS A 90 -11.30 2.07 -8.08
CA CYS A 90 -10.40 1.20 -7.34
C CYS A 90 -10.75 1.13 -5.85
N PHE A 91 -10.72 -0.08 -5.30
CA PHE A 91 -11.11 -0.38 -3.93
C PHE A 91 -10.12 -1.34 -3.29
N ILE A 92 -9.92 -1.19 -1.98
CA ILE A 92 -9.02 -1.99 -1.17
C ILE A 92 -9.86 -2.69 -0.10
N THR A 93 -9.59 -3.96 0.16
CA THR A 93 -10.19 -4.70 1.27
C THR A 93 -9.13 -5.57 1.91
N VAL A 94 -9.20 -5.71 3.22
CA VAL A 94 -8.37 -6.65 3.99
C VAL A 94 -9.24 -7.88 4.23
N ILE A 95 -8.72 -9.09 4.01
CA ILE A 95 -9.52 -10.33 4.00
C ILE A 95 -10.35 -10.49 5.30
N ASP A 96 -9.77 -10.13 6.43
CA ASP A 96 -10.43 -10.22 7.75
C ASP A 96 -11.34 -9.02 8.06
N GLU A 97 -11.28 -7.96 7.25
CA GLU A 97 -12.17 -6.82 7.32
C GLU A 97 -13.28 -6.96 6.28
N ASN A 98 -14.52 -7.14 6.74
CA ASN A 98 -15.69 -7.04 5.85
C ASN A 98 -16.00 -5.57 5.50
N LYS A 99 -14.99 -4.83 5.05
CA LYS A 99 -15.01 -3.41 4.71
C LYS A 99 -14.29 -3.20 3.39
N LEU A 100 -14.90 -2.33 2.59
CA LEU A 100 -14.37 -1.88 1.32
C LEU A 100 -13.93 -0.42 1.46
N HIS A 101 -12.64 -0.20 1.29
CA HIS A 101 -12.02 1.12 1.39
C HIS A 101 -11.80 1.70 -0.01
N ARG A 102 -11.97 3.01 -0.19
CA ARG A 102 -11.66 3.66 -1.47
C ARG A 102 -10.16 3.86 -1.57
N SER A 103 -9.59 3.63 -2.76
CA SER A 103 -8.16 3.80 -2.97
C SER A 103 -7.65 5.21 -2.66
N ASN A 104 -8.49 6.24 -2.88
CA ASN A 104 -8.15 7.64 -2.63
C ASN A 104 -7.78 7.94 -1.17
N ASP A 105 -8.30 7.18 -0.20
CA ASP A 105 -8.00 7.37 1.22
C ASP A 105 -6.54 6.95 1.55
N TYR A 106 -5.96 6.08 0.69
CA TYR A 106 -4.65 5.46 0.85
C TYR A 106 -3.63 5.92 -0.21
N LEU A 107 -4.03 6.83 -1.10
CA LEU A 107 -3.18 7.40 -2.13
C LEU A 107 -2.06 8.25 -1.50
N GLU A 108 -0.84 8.13 -2.04
CA GLU A 108 0.34 8.91 -1.63
C GLU A 108 0.73 8.73 -0.15
N LYS A 109 0.28 7.65 0.47
CA LYS A 109 0.71 7.25 1.81
C LYS A 109 2.02 6.50 1.75
N SER A 110 2.87 6.70 2.75
CA SER A 110 4.14 5.98 2.87
C SER A 110 3.92 4.47 3.00
N ALA A 111 4.96 3.69 2.69
CA ALA A 111 4.95 2.25 2.94
C ALA A 111 4.66 1.96 4.42
N ASP A 112 5.29 2.68 5.34
CA ASP A 112 5.06 2.57 6.78
C ASP A 112 3.62 2.81 7.21
N TYR A 113 2.95 3.80 6.61
CA TYR A 113 1.52 4.04 6.87
C TYR A 113 0.70 2.83 6.47
N GLN A 114 0.93 2.31 5.27
CA GLN A 114 0.16 1.19 4.75
C GLN A 114 0.44 -0.09 5.54
N LEU A 115 1.71 -0.33 5.89
CA LEU A 115 2.12 -1.44 6.74
C LEU A 115 1.41 -1.43 8.10
N ALA A 116 1.29 -0.25 8.72
CA ALA A 116 0.60 -0.10 10.00
C ALA A 116 -0.93 -0.15 9.89
N GLU A 117 -1.51 0.38 8.82
CA GLU A 117 -2.96 0.61 8.69
C GLU A 117 -3.71 -0.48 7.92
N LEU A 118 -3.09 -1.06 6.90
CA LEU A 118 -3.73 -2.00 5.98
C LEU A 118 -3.18 -3.43 6.12
N PHE A 119 -1.87 -3.57 6.28
CA PHE A 119 -1.23 -4.89 6.25
C PHE A 119 -1.04 -5.53 7.62
N ASP A 120 -1.43 -4.84 8.69
CA ASP A 120 -1.25 -5.34 10.07
C ASP A 120 0.19 -5.78 10.38
N ALA A 121 1.17 -5.08 9.81
CA ALA A 121 2.58 -5.44 9.86
C ALA A 121 3.47 -4.20 9.95
N PRO A 122 3.33 -3.36 11.02
CA PRO A 122 4.04 -2.09 11.11
C PRO A 122 5.56 -2.22 11.06
N GLY A 123 6.12 -3.37 11.43
CA GLY A 123 7.56 -3.60 11.50
C GLY A 123 8.23 -2.84 12.65
N ILE A 124 9.56 -2.82 12.63
CA ILE A 124 10.38 -2.15 13.63
C ILE A 124 10.61 -0.68 13.22
N MET A 125 10.54 0.25 14.17
CA MET A 125 10.81 1.69 13.94
C MET A 125 9.95 2.31 12.82
N ASN A 126 8.69 1.91 12.74
CA ASN A 126 7.73 2.49 11.80
C ASN A 126 7.63 4.02 11.98
N GLU A 127 8.01 4.78 10.96
CA GLU A 127 8.11 6.25 11.04
C GLU A 127 6.72 6.90 11.13
N TYR A 128 5.70 6.28 10.55
CA TYR A 128 4.33 6.78 10.65
C TYR A 128 3.85 6.77 12.10
N ILE A 129 4.13 5.70 12.85
CA ILE A 129 3.82 5.61 14.28
C ILE A 129 4.56 6.70 15.07
N THR A 130 5.86 6.88 14.80
CA THR A 130 6.68 7.91 15.45
C THR A 130 6.10 9.31 15.23
N ARG A 131 5.77 9.66 13.98
CA ARG A 131 5.21 10.97 13.61
C ARG A 131 3.83 11.19 14.24
N LEU A 132 3.00 10.15 14.29
CA LEU A 132 1.68 10.22 14.93
C LEU A 132 1.81 10.47 16.44
N ALA A 133 2.71 9.76 17.12
CA ALA A 133 2.99 9.94 18.54
C ALA A 133 3.48 11.37 18.85
N PHE A 134 4.44 11.88 18.09
CA PHE A 134 4.91 13.27 18.25
C PHE A 134 3.81 14.30 17.93
N SER A 135 3.00 14.07 16.90
CA SER A 135 1.88 14.95 16.58
C SER A 135 0.85 14.98 17.71
N LEU A 136 0.60 13.85 18.39
CA LEU A 136 -0.29 13.81 19.54
C LEU A 136 0.29 14.63 20.71
N LEU A 137 1.57 14.43 21.03
CA LEU A 137 2.25 15.18 22.10
C LEU A 137 2.21 16.69 21.86
N THR A 138 2.41 17.15 20.62
CA THR A 138 2.36 18.58 20.29
C THR A 138 0.95 19.15 20.43
N LYS A 139 -0.08 18.41 19.97
CA LYS A 139 -1.49 18.80 20.14
C LYS A 139 -1.88 18.91 21.62
N ILE A 140 -1.49 17.94 22.45
CA ILE A 140 -1.78 17.96 23.89
C ILE A 140 -1.12 19.18 24.55
N ARG A 141 0.13 19.46 24.20
CA ARG A 141 0.87 20.61 24.73
C ARG A 141 0.21 21.94 24.35
N SER A 142 -0.33 22.06 23.13
CA SER A 142 -0.98 23.30 22.67
C SER A 142 -2.40 23.48 23.22
N GLU A 143 -3.22 22.42 23.20
CA GLU A 143 -4.64 22.50 23.56
C GLU A 143 -4.86 22.40 25.08
N LYS A 144 -3.90 21.83 25.81
CA LYS A 144 -3.97 21.54 27.27
C LYS A 144 -5.26 20.84 27.70
N THR A 145 -5.99 20.26 26.75
CA THR A 145 -7.28 19.60 26.94
C THR A 145 -7.34 18.42 25.99
N ILE A 146 -8.04 17.38 26.42
CA ILE A 146 -8.18 16.14 25.64
C ILE A 146 -9.48 16.21 24.86
N SER A 147 -9.38 16.57 23.58
CA SER A 147 -10.46 16.48 22.62
C SER A 147 -10.75 15.03 22.24
N ASP A 148 -11.94 14.76 21.69
CA ASP A 148 -12.31 13.42 21.22
C ASP A 148 -11.41 12.94 20.07
N GLN A 149 -10.84 13.87 19.29
CA GLN A 149 -9.86 13.57 18.27
C GLN A 149 -8.54 13.04 18.86
N ILE A 150 -8.04 13.65 19.94
CA ILE A 150 -6.85 13.16 20.66
C ILE A 150 -7.11 11.76 21.22
N LYS A 151 -8.30 11.50 21.78
CA LYS A 151 -8.66 10.15 22.27
C LYS A 151 -8.70 9.13 21.13
N ALA A 152 -9.20 9.50 19.96
CA ALA A 152 -9.25 8.61 18.80
C ALA A 152 -7.84 8.26 18.30
N GLU A 153 -6.96 9.24 18.14
CA GLU A 153 -5.57 9.03 17.74
C GLU A 153 -4.78 8.24 18.81
N MET A 154 -5.04 8.47 20.10
CA MET A 154 -4.46 7.69 21.20
C MET A 154 -4.89 6.21 21.14
N ARG A 155 -6.18 5.93 20.97
CA ARG A 155 -6.69 4.54 20.81
C ARG A 155 -6.07 3.86 19.60
N LYS A 156 -5.84 4.62 18.53
CA LYS A 156 -5.19 4.15 17.31
C LYS A 156 -3.75 3.71 17.59
N LEU A 157 -2.95 4.57 18.25
CA LEU A 157 -1.59 4.23 18.68
C LEU A 157 -1.56 2.99 19.59
N GLN A 158 -2.47 2.90 20.56
CA GLN A 158 -2.57 1.72 21.43
C GLN A 158 -2.94 0.43 20.68
N THR A 159 -3.69 0.55 19.57
CA THR A 159 -4.02 -0.61 18.73
C THR A 159 -2.79 -1.08 17.96
N MET A 160 -2.02 -0.14 17.41
CA MET A 160 -0.73 -0.44 16.73
C MET A 160 0.30 -1.00 17.70
N GLN A 161 0.36 -0.49 18.93
CA GLN A 161 1.31 -0.91 19.95
C GLN A 161 1.24 -2.41 20.24
N ARG A 162 0.04 -3.02 20.19
CA ARG A 162 -0.15 -4.47 20.41
C ARG A 162 0.54 -5.35 19.37
N LYS A 163 0.90 -4.76 18.22
CA LYS A 163 1.51 -5.41 17.06
C LYS A 163 3.01 -5.11 16.97
N LEU A 164 3.53 -4.27 17.85
CA LEU A 164 4.96 -3.95 17.92
C LEU A 164 5.69 -4.94 18.84
N GLU A 165 6.95 -5.18 18.54
CA GLU A 165 7.85 -5.90 19.44
C GLU A 165 8.18 -5.04 20.67
N ALA A 166 8.36 -5.68 21.83
CA ALA A 166 8.69 -4.97 23.07
C ALA A 166 10.04 -4.22 23.02
N ALA A 167 10.94 -4.62 22.11
CA ALA A 167 12.22 -3.97 21.87
C ALA A 167 12.13 -2.76 20.91
N ASP A 168 10.98 -2.52 20.28
CA ASP A 168 10.81 -1.39 19.37
C ASP A 168 10.79 -0.06 20.16
N PRO A 169 11.61 0.94 19.79
CA PRO A 169 11.57 2.27 20.41
C PRO A 169 10.19 2.94 20.40
N ASN A 170 9.35 2.65 19.40
CA ASN A 170 7.99 3.15 19.32
C ASN A 170 7.09 2.61 20.45
N PHE A 171 7.44 1.46 21.05
CA PHE A 171 6.69 0.90 22.16
C PHE A 171 6.76 1.81 23.40
N GLU A 172 7.96 2.23 23.79
CA GLU A 172 8.19 3.16 24.91
C GLU A 172 7.67 4.57 24.59
N LEU A 173 7.81 5.00 23.33
CA LEU A 173 7.26 6.28 22.88
C LEU A 173 5.75 6.32 23.06
N ILE A 174 5.01 5.29 22.63
CA ILE A 174 3.55 5.22 22.80
C ILE A 174 3.17 5.23 24.28
N ASN A 175 3.88 4.50 25.15
CA ASN A 175 3.63 4.54 26.60
C ASN A 175 3.78 5.96 27.15
N THR A 176 4.85 6.67 26.76
CA THR A 176 5.07 8.06 27.17
C THR A 176 3.91 8.96 26.72
N VAL A 177 3.44 8.80 25.48
CA VAL A 177 2.28 9.56 24.98
C VAL A 177 1.03 9.26 25.80
N VAL A 178 0.78 7.99 26.13
CA VAL A 178 -0.37 7.55 26.92
C VAL A 178 -0.32 8.14 28.34
N ASP A 179 0.83 8.11 29.00
CA ASP A 179 1.02 8.64 30.34
C ASP A 179 0.76 10.16 30.38
N VAL A 180 1.28 10.88 29.37
CA VAL A 180 1.03 12.31 29.21
C VAL A 180 -0.47 12.57 28.98
N CYS A 181 -1.14 11.79 28.14
CA CYS A 181 -2.59 11.88 27.96
C CYS A 181 -3.32 11.67 29.29
N GLN A 182 -2.97 10.67 30.08
CA GLN A 182 -3.63 10.40 31.36
C GLN A 182 -3.42 11.54 32.36
N TYR A 183 -2.21 12.09 32.44
CA TYR A 183 -1.91 13.23 33.31
C TYR A 183 -2.85 14.42 33.04
N TYR A 184 -2.96 14.84 31.77
CA TYR A 184 -3.86 15.93 31.38
C TYR A 184 -5.36 15.57 31.42
N ALA A 185 -5.70 14.28 31.50
CA ALA A 185 -7.08 13.82 31.67
C ALA A 185 -7.57 13.98 33.12
N THR A 186 -6.64 13.89 34.07
CA THR A 186 -6.91 13.86 35.51
C THR A 186 -6.91 15.25 36.13
N ASP A 187 -6.35 16.25 35.44
CA ASP A 187 -6.29 17.66 35.87
C ASP A 187 -7.62 18.44 35.62
N LYS A 188 -8.76 17.73 35.68
CA LYS A 188 -10.13 18.27 35.55
C LYS A 188 -11.02 17.82 36.70
#